data_AF-A0A963WI59-F1
#
_entry.id   AF-A0A963WI59-F1
#
_cell.length_a   1.000
_cell.length_b   1.000
_cell.length_c   1.000
_cell.angle_alpha   90.00
_cell.angle_beta   90.00
_cell.angle_gamma   90.00
#
_symmetry.space_group_name_H-M   'P 1'
#
loop_
_entity.id
_entity.type
_entity.pdbx_description
1 polymer ?
#
loop_
_entity_poly.entity_id
_entity_poly.type
_entity_poly.pdbx_seq_one_letter_code
_entity_poly.pdbx_strand_id
1 'polypeptide(L)'
;MIAKVCEAAFGKPLVTNVLRGQVIEAIIALALEPEWTWCSADYASWDFERDDGLRMEVKQSAYRQSWKTDPNAKISPGFDVKARKGRWEGSTFIAEPGRAAHLYVLAYHDIRDDSADHRDPAQWSFFVIPTPEIPPVARIGLGSVKRLTEPVSILDLRDHVSTVARRCRP
;
A
#
# COMPACT_ATOMS: atom_id res chain seq x y z
N MET A 1 -28.75 -5.19 -6.51
CA MET A 1 -28.52 -4.09 -5.54
C MET A 1 -27.04 -3.90 -5.27
N ILE A 2 -26.31 -4.95 -4.84
CA ILE A 2 -24.87 -4.87 -4.54
C ILE A 2 -24.01 -4.35 -5.70
N ALA A 3 -24.25 -4.82 -6.94
CA ALA A 3 -23.51 -4.35 -8.12
C ALA A 3 -23.60 -2.83 -8.33
N LYS A 4 -24.76 -2.21 -8.06
CA LYS A 4 -24.91 -0.75 -8.14
C LYS A 4 -24.12 -0.01 -7.05
N VAL A 5 -23.99 -0.62 -5.87
CA VAL A 5 -23.18 -0.07 -4.77
C VAL A 5 -21.70 -0.18 -5.12
N CYS A 6 -21.24 -1.32 -5.65
CA CYS A 6 -19.87 -1.49 -6.14
C CYS A 6 -19.54 -0.49 -7.25
N GLU A 7 -20.44 -0.29 -8.21
CA GLU A 7 -20.26 0.70 -9.26
C GLU A 7 -20.18 2.13 -8.72
N ALA A 8 -21.01 2.48 -7.73
CA ALA A 8 -20.93 3.80 -7.09
C ALA A 8 -19.61 4.01 -6.32
N ALA A 9 -19.06 2.95 -5.74
CA ALA A 9 -17.83 2.96 -4.94
C ALA A 9 -16.54 2.92 -5.78
N PHE A 10 -16.51 2.06 -6.80
CA PHE A 10 -15.31 1.68 -7.56
C PHE A 10 -15.47 1.84 -9.08
N GLY A 11 -16.64 2.25 -9.58
CA GLY A 11 -16.92 2.36 -11.02
C GLY A 11 -16.28 3.57 -11.70
N LYS A 12 -15.72 4.52 -10.94
CA LYS A 12 -15.05 5.70 -11.48
C LYS A 12 -13.52 5.52 -11.52
N PRO A 13 -12.83 6.03 -12.56
CA PRO A 13 -11.36 5.97 -12.64
C PRO A 13 -10.67 6.55 -11.40
N LEU A 14 -11.12 7.71 -10.91
CA LEU A 14 -10.61 8.31 -9.68
C LEU A 14 -11.38 7.82 -8.45
N VAL A 15 -10.86 6.78 -7.82
CA VAL A 15 -11.38 6.26 -6.54
C VAL A 15 -11.08 7.23 -5.38
N THR A 16 -12.01 7.34 -4.42
CA THR A 16 -11.87 8.18 -3.23
C THR A 16 -10.73 7.74 -2.33
N ASN A 17 -10.18 8.65 -1.53
CA ASN A 17 -9.06 8.32 -0.62
C ASN A 17 -9.42 7.23 0.40
N VAL A 18 -10.70 7.17 0.79
CA VAL A 18 -11.23 6.17 1.72
C VAL A 18 -11.15 4.77 1.11
N LEU A 19 -11.54 4.63 -0.15
CA LEU A 19 -11.65 3.32 -0.82
C LEU A 19 -10.39 2.94 -1.61
N ARG A 20 -9.50 3.90 -1.92
CA ARG A 20 -8.33 3.63 -2.74
C ARG A 20 -7.33 2.69 -2.06
N GLY A 21 -7.27 2.67 -0.73
CA GLY A 21 -6.46 1.67 -0.01
C GLY A 21 -6.88 0.24 -0.38
N GLN A 22 -8.18 -0.05 -0.24
CA GLN A 22 -8.76 -1.35 -0.56
C GLN A 22 -8.56 -1.77 -2.03
N VAL A 23 -8.67 -0.83 -2.98
CA VAL A 23 -8.40 -1.12 -4.40
C VAL A 23 -6.95 -1.57 -4.59
N ILE A 24 -6.00 -0.92 -3.91
CA ILE A 24 -4.58 -1.24 -4.07
C ILE A 24 -4.20 -2.53 -3.37
N GLU A 25 -4.74 -2.77 -2.19
CA GLU A 25 -4.59 -4.05 -1.52
C GLU A 25 -5.16 -5.18 -2.39
N ALA A 26 -6.35 -5.03 -2.96
CA ALA A 26 -6.92 -6.05 -3.86
C ALA A 26 -6.04 -6.29 -5.11
N ILE A 27 -5.49 -5.24 -5.72
CA ILE A 27 -4.56 -5.37 -6.85
C ILE A 27 -3.31 -6.16 -6.44
N ILE A 28 -2.74 -5.86 -5.27
CA ILE A 28 -1.55 -6.54 -4.75
C ILE A 28 -1.88 -7.98 -4.37
N ALA A 29 -3.05 -8.24 -3.77
CA ALA A 29 -3.50 -9.59 -3.43
C ALA A 29 -3.49 -10.50 -4.66
N LEU A 30 -4.14 -10.08 -5.74
CA LEU A 30 -4.18 -10.83 -7.00
C LEU A 30 -2.78 -11.08 -7.59
N ALA A 31 -1.84 -10.16 -7.40
CA ALA A 31 -0.47 -10.32 -7.88
C ALA A 31 0.35 -11.31 -7.03
N LEU A 32 0.03 -11.45 -5.74
CA LEU A 32 0.79 -12.22 -4.75
C LEU A 32 0.17 -13.57 -4.37
N GLU A 33 -1.03 -13.89 -4.88
CA GLU A 33 -1.66 -15.20 -4.68
C GLU A 33 -0.87 -16.34 -5.34
N PRO A 34 -0.72 -17.51 -4.71
CA PRO A 34 -1.30 -17.90 -3.43
C PRO A 34 -0.40 -17.62 -2.22
N GLU A 35 0.81 -17.09 -2.41
CA GLU A 35 1.83 -17.06 -1.35
C GLU A 35 1.50 -16.08 -0.20
N TRP A 36 0.70 -15.05 -0.46
CA TRP A 36 0.30 -14.07 0.56
C TRP A 36 -1.22 -14.07 0.72
N THR A 37 -1.67 -14.18 1.97
CA THR A 37 -3.06 -14.06 2.36
C THR A 37 -3.39 -12.61 2.66
N TRP A 38 -4.39 -12.05 1.97
CA TRP A 38 -4.94 -10.72 2.27
C TRP A 38 -5.82 -10.82 3.52
N CYS A 39 -5.39 -10.18 4.61
CA CYS A 39 -6.03 -10.25 5.93
C CYS A 39 -6.41 -8.87 6.50
N SER A 40 -6.37 -7.82 5.68
CA SER A 40 -6.69 -6.45 6.12
C SER A 40 -8.12 -6.36 6.68
N ALA A 41 -8.27 -5.55 7.72
CA ALA A 41 -9.52 -5.27 8.42
C ALA A 41 -9.41 -3.92 9.16
N ASP A 42 -10.54 -3.38 9.62
CA ASP A 42 -10.63 -2.02 10.21
C ASP A 42 -9.60 -1.72 11.33
N TYR A 43 -9.15 -2.74 12.07
CA TYR A 43 -8.13 -2.63 13.13
C TYR A 43 -6.92 -3.55 12.93
N ALA A 44 -6.78 -4.15 11.75
CA ALA A 44 -5.62 -4.97 11.44
C ALA A 44 -4.34 -4.12 11.53
N SER A 45 -3.26 -4.72 12.01
CA SER A 45 -1.97 -4.04 12.17
C SER A 45 -1.04 -4.21 10.95
N TRP A 46 -1.50 -4.97 9.96
CA TRP A 46 -0.90 -5.23 8.65
C TRP A 46 -1.99 -5.70 7.69
N ASP A 47 -1.69 -5.68 6.39
CA ASP A 47 -2.67 -5.99 5.35
C ASP A 47 -2.54 -7.43 4.84
N PHE A 48 -1.34 -8.02 4.90
CA PHE A 48 -1.08 -9.37 4.41
C PHE A 48 -0.23 -10.20 5.37
N GLU A 49 -0.49 -11.50 5.36
CA GLU A 49 0.29 -12.53 6.05
C GLU A 49 0.75 -13.62 5.09
N ARG A 50 1.85 -14.27 5.45
CA ARG A 50 2.35 -15.48 4.79
C ARG A 50 2.51 -16.59 5.82
N ASP A 51 2.39 -17.84 5.40
CA ASP A 51 2.42 -19.03 6.28
C ASP A 51 3.71 -19.16 7.12
N ASP A 52 4.80 -18.49 6.73
CA ASP A 52 6.04 -18.43 7.50
C ASP A 52 6.07 -17.32 8.56
N GLY A 53 4.94 -16.65 8.81
CA GLY A 53 4.78 -15.59 9.79
C GLY A 53 5.18 -14.20 9.30
N LEU A 54 5.56 -14.03 8.03
CA LEU A 54 5.81 -12.69 7.52
C LEU A 54 4.53 -11.87 7.41
N ARG A 55 4.65 -10.57 7.75
CA ARG A 55 3.57 -9.58 7.75
C ARG A 55 3.96 -8.44 6.82
N MET A 56 3.01 -7.96 6.01
CA MET A 56 3.23 -6.89 5.05
C MET A 56 2.15 -5.81 5.15
N GLU A 57 2.58 -4.55 5.12
CA GLU A 57 1.70 -3.37 5.09
C GLU A 57 1.71 -2.74 3.70
N VAL A 58 0.54 -2.36 3.21
CA VAL A 58 0.37 -1.59 1.99
C VAL A 58 0.08 -0.12 2.34
N LYS A 59 0.74 0.79 1.62
CA LYS A 59 0.40 2.21 1.65
C LYS A 59 0.34 2.74 0.24
N GLN A 60 -0.57 3.68 -0.01
CA GLN A 60 -0.72 4.31 -1.31
C GLN A 60 -0.61 5.83 -1.25
N SER A 61 -0.22 6.40 -2.39
CA SER A 61 -0.32 7.82 -2.68
C SER A 61 -0.63 7.98 -4.17
N ALA A 62 -1.49 8.93 -4.54
CA ALA A 62 -1.79 9.24 -5.94
C ALA A 62 -1.55 10.73 -6.21
N TYR A 63 -1.06 11.07 -7.39
CA TYR A 63 -0.90 12.48 -7.76
C TYR A 63 -2.26 13.14 -8.02
N ARG A 64 -3.12 12.52 -8.82
CA ARG A 64 -4.50 12.98 -8.98
C ARG A 64 -5.38 12.49 -7.83
N GLN A 65 -6.26 13.37 -7.36
CA GLN A 65 -7.16 13.11 -6.25
C GLN A 65 -8.58 13.37 -6.72
N SER A 66 -9.53 12.53 -6.31
CA SER A 66 -10.94 12.63 -6.72
C SER A 66 -11.66 13.88 -6.21
N TRP A 67 -11.14 14.52 -5.15
CA TRP A 67 -11.71 15.73 -4.55
C TRP A 67 -11.04 17.02 -5.01
N LYS A 68 -9.94 16.93 -5.78
CA LYS A 68 -9.14 18.11 -6.13
C LYS A 68 -9.72 18.78 -7.37
N THR A 69 -10.16 20.02 -7.19
CA THR A 69 -10.73 20.86 -8.24
C THR A 69 -9.73 21.85 -8.86
N ASP A 70 -8.67 22.23 -8.12
CA ASP A 70 -7.62 23.11 -8.63
C ASP A 70 -6.45 22.30 -9.22
N PRO A 71 -6.21 22.33 -10.54
CA PRO A 71 -5.12 21.59 -11.17
C PRO A 71 -3.71 22.03 -10.69
N ASN A 72 -3.56 23.25 -10.15
CA ASN A 72 -2.26 23.83 -9.81
C ASN A 72 -1.77 23.52 -8.38
N ALA A 73 -2.61 22.96 -7.50
CA ALA A 73 -2.20 22.70 -6.13
C ALA A 73 -1.07 21.66 -6.07
N LYS A 74 0.10 22.01 -5.53
CA LYS A 74 1.22 21.08 -5.37
C LYS A 74 0.85 19.98 -4.36
N ILE A 75 0.79 18.74 -4.81
CA ILE A 75 0.67 17.58 -3.92
C ILE A 75 2.07 17.02 -3.70
N SER A 76 2.46 16.89 -2.44
CA SER A 76 3.67 16.20 -2.03
C SER A 76 3.35 14.73 -1.76
N PRO A 77 3.68 13.81 -2.69
CA PRO A 77 3.38 12.39 -2.52
C PRO A 77 4.16 11.82 -1.35
N GLY A 78 3.49 10.98 -0.56
CA GLY A 78 4.10 10.35 0.60
C GLY A 78 3.16 9.39 1.31
N PHE A 79 3.74 8.62 2.22
CA PHE A 79 3.12 7.44 2.83
C PHE A 79 3.17 7.55 4.35
N ASP A 80 2.06 7.27 5.04
CA ASP A 80 2.07 7.11 6.49
C ASP A 80 2.76 5.78 6.85
N VAL A 81 3.92 5.89 7.47
CA VAL A 81 4.75 4.76 7.94
C VAL A 81 5.07 4.92 9.42
N LYS A 82 4.18 5.59 10.16
CA LYS A 82 4.39 5.89 11.57
C LYS A 82 4.45 4.62 12.40
N ALA A 83 5.52 4.49 13.19
CA ALA A 83 5.59 3.48 14.24
C ALA A 83 4.43 3.67 15.23
N ARG A 84 3.76 2.56 15.58
CA ARG A 84 2.64 2.52 16.51
C ARG A 84 3.15 2.17 17.91
N LYS A 85 2.30 2.37 18.92
CA LYS A 85 2.63 2.02 20.32
C LYS A 85 2.53 0.52 20.61
N GLY A 86 2.04 -0.24 19.65
CA GLY A 86 1.66 -1.63 19.78
C GLY A 86 0.92 -2.09 18.53
N ARG A 87 0.46 -3.32 18.55
CA ARG A 87 -0.33 -3.96 17.50
C ARG A 87 -1.55 -4.66 18.09
N TRP A 88 -2.55 -4.88 17.26
CA TRP A 88 -3.71 -5.70 17.58
C TRP A 88 -3.51 -7.09 17.01
N GLU A 89 -3.74 -8.11 17.83
CA GLU A 89 -3.88 -9.50 17.42
C GLU A 89 -5.27 -9.98 17.84
N GLY A 90 -6.19 -10.01 16.86
CA GLY A 90 -7.62 -10.17 17.13
C GLY A 90 -8.15 -9.06 18.04
N SER A 91 -8.70 -9.43 19.19
CA SER A 91 -9.21 -8.49 20.20
C SER A 91 -8.18 -8.04 21.23
N THR A 92 -6.93 -8.51 21.14
CA THR A 92 -5.88 -8.27 22.14
C THR A 92 -4.91 -7.20 21.64
N PHE A 93 -4.67 -6.19 22.47
CA PHE A 93 -3.62 -5.20 22.22
C PHE A 93 -2.29 -5.65 22.82
N ILE A 94 -1.25 -5.70 22.00
CA ILE A 94 0.12 -6.01 22.40
C ILE A 94 0.93 -4.72 22.37
N ALA A 95 1.38 -4.29 23.55
CA ALA A 95 2.14 -3.05 23.75
C ALA A 95 3.61 -3.19 23.32
N GLU A 96 3.84 -3.43 22.03
CA GLU A 96 5.15 -3.51 21.41
C GLU A 96 5.36 -2.35 20.42
N PRO A 97 6.02 -1.25 20.84
CA PRO A 97 6.21 -0.10 19.98
C PRO A 97 7.03 -0.45 18.72
N GLY A 98 6.53 -0.06 17.57
CA GLY A 98 7.20 -0.37 16.31
C GLY A 98 6.25 -0.35 15.12
N ARG A 99 6.73 -0.88 14.01
CA ARG A 99 5.91 -1.19 12.83
C ARG A 99 5.67 -2.68 12.86
N ALA A 100 4.41 -3.10 12.84
CA ALA A 100 4.06 -4.51 12.99
C ALA A 100 4.39 -5.34 11.74
N ALA A 101 4.36 -4.73 10.55
CA ALA A 101 4.79 -5.39 9.32
C ALA A 101 6.32 -5.54 9.24
N HIS A 102 6.81 -6.62 8.60
CA HIS A 102 8.22 -6.87 8.35
C HIS A 102 8.71 -6.23 7.04
N LEU A 103 7.80 -5.91 6.14
CA LEU A 103 8.04 -5.20 4.88
C LEU A 103 6.82 -4.35 4.52
N TYR A 104 7.06 -3.35 3.67
CA TYR A 104 6.04 -2.46 3.14
C TYR A 104 6.01 -2.55 1.62
N VAL A 105 4.82 -2.48 1.05
CA VAL A 105 4.60 -2.17 -0.38
C VAL A 105 3.99 -0.78 -0.46
N LEU A 106 4.76 0.18 -0.95
CA LEU A 106 4.32 1.55 -1.16
C LEU A 106 3.93 1.72 -2.63
N ALA A 107 2.64 1.95 -2.90
CA ALA A 107 2.11 2.10 -4.25
C ALA A 107 1.92 3.58 -4.61
N TYR A 108 2.53 4.02 -5.71
CA TYR A 108 2.40 5.38 -6.22
C TYR A 108 1.76 5.43 -7.60
N HIS A 109 0.76 6.30 -7.76
CA HIS A 109 0.11 6.59 -9.04
C HIS A 109 0.50 7.99 -9.51
N ASP A 110 1.32 8.07 -10.57
CA ASP A 110 1.91 9.35 -11.06
C ASP A 110 1.20 9.92 -12.29
N ILE A 111 0.04 9.37 -12.69
CA ILE A 111 -0.69 9.90 -13.84
C ILE A 111 -1.36 11.21 -13.44
N ARG A 112 -1.06 12.28 -14.19
CA ARG A 112 -1.42 13.67 -13.83
C ARG A 112 -2.53 14.26 -14.68
N ASP A 113 -2.85 13.65 -15.81
CA ASP A 113 -3.91 14.04 -16.72
C ASP A 113 -5.17 13.17 -16.54
N ASP A 114 -6.16 13.38 -17.40
CA ASP A 114 -7.47 12.74 -17.30
C ASP A 114 -7.45 11.25 -17.68
N SER A 115 -6.31 10.70 -18.13
CA SER A 115 -6.14 9.26 -18.34
C SER A 115 -5.94 8.47 -17.03
N ALA A 116 -5.80 9.17 -15.90
CA ALA A 116 -5.64 8.58 -14.59
C ALA A 116 -6.80 7.65 -14.22
N ASP A 117 -6.50 6.36 -14.10
CA ASP A 117 -7.39 5.33 -13.58
C ASP A 117 -6.69 4.61 -12.42
N HIS A 118 -7.20 4.81 -11.20
CA HIS A 118 -6.67 4.17 -10.00
C HIS A 118 -6.93 2.66 -9.97
N ARG A 119 -7.81 2.16 -10.84
CA ARG A 119 -8.22 0.75 -10.91
C ARG A 119 -7.36 -0.03 -11.90
N ASP A 120 -6.63 0.66 -12.76
CA ASP A 120 -5.71 0.07 -13.72
C ASP A 120 -4.37 -0.25 -13.02
N PRO A 121 -4.05 -1.54 -12.79
CA PRO A 121 -2.82 -1.93 -12.10
C PRO A 121 -1.55 -1.46 -12.80
N ALA A 122 -1.58 -1.27 -14.13
CA ALA A 122 -0.42 -0.86 -14.91
C ALA A 122 -0.03 0.61 -14.68
N GLN A 123 -0.93 1.43 -14.12
CA GLN A 123 -0.64 2.83 -13.80
C GLN A 123 0.02 3.02 -12.42
N TRP A 124 0.24 1.94 -11.68
CA TRP A 124 0.86 1.97 -10.36
C TRP A 124 2.33 1.55 -10.41
N SER A 125 3.17 2.29 -9.70
CA SER A 125 4.54 1.92 -9.37
C SER A 125 4.61 1.44 -7.93
N PHE A 126 5.23 0.29 -7.69
CA PHE A 126 5.32 -0.31 -6.36
C PHE A 126 6.75 -0.25 -5.84
N PHE A 127 6.92 0.12 -4.58
CA PHE A 127 8.22 0.14 -3.91
C PHE A 127 8.16 -0.83 -2.74
N VAL A 128 9.00 -1.86 -2.76
CA VAL A 128 9.03 -2.88 -1.70
C VAL A 128 10.24 -2.63 -0.79
N ILE A 129 9.99 -2.44 0.51
CA ILE A 129 11.02 -2.02 1.46
C ILE A 129 10.91 -2.84 2.76
N PRO A 130 11.97 -3.51 3.22
CA PRO A 130 12.03 -4.06 4.57
C PRO A 130 11.80 -2.99 5.63
N THR A 131 11.03 -3.31 6.67
CA THR A 131 10.76 -2.38 7.78
C THR A 131 12.00 -1.74 8.41
N PRO A 132 13.12 -2.48 8.63
CA PRO A 132 14.35 -1.89 9.18
C PRO A 132 15.00 -0.81 8.30
N GLU A 133 14.72 -0.81 6.99
CA GLU A 133 15.28 0.18 6.05
C GLU A 133 14.46 1.48 6.00
N ILE A 134 13.25 1.48 6.56
CA ILE A 134 12.41 2.68 6.61
C ILE A 134 12.89 3.58 7.77
N PRO A 135 13.26 4.85 7.52
CA PRO A 135 13.74 5.76 8.55
C PRO A 135 12.69 5.99 9.66
N PRO A 136 13.08 6.44 10.87
CA PRO A 136 12.17 6.66 11.99
C PRO A 136 11.33 7.94 11.81
N VAL A 137 10.46 7.95 10.81
CA VAL A 137 9.57 9.05 10.44
C VAL A 137 8.11 8.60 10.48
N ALA A 138 7.20 9.55 10.73
CA ALA A 138 5.77 9.29 10.63
C ALA A 138 5.30 9.21 9.17
N ARG A 139 5.91 10.02 8.29
CA ARG A 139 5.58 10.07 6.87
C ARG A 139 6.85 10.05 6.05
N ILE A 140 6.92 9.19 5.04
CA ILE A 140 8.04 9.14 4.09
C ILE A 140 7.58 9.69 2.74
N GLY A 141 8.33 10.64 2.19
CA GLY A 141 8.06 11.24 0.89
C GLY A 141 8.60 10.39 -0.26
N LEU A 142 7.99 10.48 -1.44
CA LEU A 142 8.38 9.70 -2.63
C LEU A 142 9.87 9.84 -2.99
N GLY A 143 10.44 11.04 -2.88
CA GLY A 143 11.86 11.26 -3.15
C GLY A 143 12.79 10.48 -2.22
N SER A 144 12.39 10.26 -0.97
CA SER A 144 13.13 9.40 -0.03
C SER A 144 12.93 7.92 -0.35
N VAL A 145 11.71 7.51 -0.70
CA VAL A 145 11.40 6.14 -1.15
C VAL A 145 12.28 5.74 -2.34
N LYS A 146 12.38 6.60 -3.36
CA LYS A 146 13.23 6.39 -4.55
C LYS A 146 14.74 6.28 -4.26
N ARG A 147 15.21 6.69 -3.07
CA ARG A 147 16.60 6.48 -2.65
C ARG A 147 16.81 5.15 -1.91
N LEU A 148 15.73 4.51 -1.46
CA LEU A 148 15.77 3.24 -0.75
C LEU A 148 15.59 2.06 -1.71
N THR A 149 14.73 2.20 -2.71
CA THR A 149 14.47 1.15 -3.69
C THR A 149 13.94 1.72 -5.00
N GLU A 150 14.13 0.97 -6.08
CA GLU A 150 13.57 1.27 -7.40
C GLU A 150 12.10 0.83 -7.47
N PRO A 151 11.26 1.52 -8.27
CA PRO A 151 9.90 1.08 -8.50
C PRO A 151 9.88 -0.20 -9.34
N VAL A 152 8.92 -1.07 -9.06
CA VAL A 152 8.56 -2.22 -9.91
C VAL A 152 7.15 -2.09 -10.46
N SER A 153 6.92 -2.72 -11.61
CA SER A 153 5.59 -2.84 -12.21
C SER A 153 4.77 -3.89 -11.46
N ILE A 154 3.45 -3.94 -11.72
CA ILE A 154 2.60 -5.01 -11.19
C ILE A 154 3.06 -6.40 -11.66
N LEU A 155 3.63 -6.51 -12.87
CA LEU A 155 4.08 -7.77 -13.46
C LEU A 155 5.29 -8.34 -12.71
N ASP A 156 6.17 -7.46 -12.23
CA ASP A 156 7.40 -7.84 -11.53
C ASP A 156 7.23 -7.90 -10.00
N LEU A 157 6.05 -7.51 -9.51
CA LEU A 157 5.82 -7.30 -8.07
C LEU A 157 6.04 -8.58 -7.26
N ARG A 158 5.55 -9.73 -7.74
CA ARG A 158 5.68 -11.01 -7.03
C ARG A 158 7.12 -11.42 -6.80
N ASP A 159 7.93 -11.37 -7.86
CA ASP A 159 9.34 -11.78 -7.80
C ASP A 159 10.14 -10.82 -6.93
N HIS A 160 9.84 -9.53 -7.02
CA HIS A 160 10.49 -8.51 -6.20
C HIS A 160 10.11 -8.66 -4.72
N VAL A 161 8.82 -8.83 -4.39
CA VAL A 161 8.37 -9.11 -3.02
C VAL A 161 9.04 -10.37 -2.48
N SER A 162 9.11 -11.44 -3.28
CA SER A 162 9.78 -12.69 -2.90
C SER A 162 11.27 -12.48 -2.58
N THR A 163 11.96 -11.67 -3.39
CA THR A 163 13.37 -11.31 -3.17
C THR A 163 13.55 -10.50 -1.90
N VAL A 164 12.68 -9.50 -1.66
CA VAL A 164 12.74 -8.68 -0.45
C VAL A 164 12.43 -9.50 0.80
N ALA A 165 11.38 -10.32 0.75
CA ALA A 165 10.91 -11.13 1.87
C ALA A 165 11.97 -12.10 2.40
N ARG A 166 12.87 -12.63 1.55
CA ARG A 166 14.00 -13.50 1.98
C ARG A 166 14.98 -12.80 2.93
N ARG A 167 14.98 -11.46 2.96
CA ARG A 167 15.83 -10.64 3.84
C ARG A 167 15.11 -10.25 5.14
N CYS A 168 13.79 -10.44 5.20
CA CYS A 168 12.97 -10.15 6.36
C CYS A 168 12.96 -11.34 7.34
N ARG A 169 12.65 -11.06 8.60
CA ARG A 169 12.46 -12.07 9.65
C ARG A 169 11.13 -11.78 10.38
N PRO A 170 10.32 -12.80 10.68
CA PRO A 170 9.18 -12.69 11.59
C PRO A 170 9.56 -12.27 13.00
#